data_AF-A0A831V7Q9-F1
#
_entry.id   AF-A0A831V7Q9-F1
#
_cell.length_a   1.000
_cell.length_b   1.000
_cell.length_c   1.000
_cell.angle_alpha   90.00
_cell.angle_beta   90.00
_cell.angle_gamma   90.00
#
_symmetry.space_group_name_H-M   'P 1'
#
loop_
_entity.id
_entity.type
_entity.pdbx_description
1 polymer ?
#
loop_
_entity_poly.entity_id
_entity_poly.type
_entity_poly.pdbx_seq_one_letter_code
_entity_poly.pdbx_strand_id
1 'polypeptide(L)'
;MAAEVRAAIMKTGTELEDGALASMPKDLKYVAVQIKSIIESYKNSDISTIINNLSNIKNIEDIIVYITILSYLAGNNSVRSDTLFDVFPREYEKLDGLSASRLRRLLINTLGNIDSINIYINNIIKTIEFLKNKKGLYLWILREKRLDRFEKDVREFIFGNSGGYSVDRGIKLFLRVFIDKNSIPLAYKIAYNKNEVRKYRVHGDFYTTLTTMRSGSFEDVNSPTASKVRQRVARALLCRSRKERCDPLQIRLKSVRGLVRAAAYLSGDPIAYERGAYYIGKNYCAKLRCEECPIRNVCKKYTFIEVK
;
A
#
# COMPACT_ATOMS: atom_id res chain seq x y z
N MET A 1 20.39 1.49 17.34
CA MET A 1 20.26 0.24 16.55
C MET A 1 18.85 -0.03 16.01
N ALA A 2 17.83 -0.48 16.78
CA ALA A 2 16.51 -0.80 16.19
C ALA A 2 15.80 0.42 15.56
N ALA A 3 15.92 1.59 16.18
CA ALA A 3 15.46 2.86 15.61
C ALA A 3 16.16 3.22 14.28
N GLU A 4 17.48 2.99 14.16
CA GLU A 4 18.22 3.21 12.92
C GLU A 4 17.75 2.26 11.81
N VAL A 5 17.46 1.00 12.14
CA VAL A 5 16.88 0.04 11.19
C VAL A 5 15.54 0.56 10.66
N ARG A 6 14.65 1.02 11.55
CA ARG A 6 13.36 1.59 11.14
C ARG A 6 13.52 2.84 10.29
N ALA A 7 14.45 3.72 10.64
CA ALA A 7 14.75 4.91 9.85
C ALA A 7 15.26 4.55 8.44
N ALA A 8 16.12 3.53 8.33
CA ALA A 8 16.61 3.06 7.03
C ALA A 8 15.49 2.41 6.19
N ILE A 9 14.62 1.59 6.80
CA ILE A 9 13.43 1.03 6.13
C ILE A 9 12.51 2.15 5.62
N MET A 10 12.23 3.16 6.45
CA MET A 10 11.42 4.31 6.06
C MET A 10 12.05 5.13 4.94
N LYS A 11 13.37 5.35 4.98
CA LYS A 11 14.11 6.06 3.94
C LYS A 11 13.92 5.35 2.60
N THR A 12 14.16 4.03 2.57
CA THR A 12 13.86 3.21 1.39
C THR A 12 12.41 3.38 0.95
N GLY A 13 11.45 3.32 1.88
CA GLY A 13 10.04 3.50 1.56
C GLY A 13 9.65 4.85 0.97
N THR A 14 10.35 5.91 1.37
CA THR A 14 10.12 7.29 0.92
C THR A 14 10.68 7.52 -0.49
N GLU A 15 11.80 6.87 -0.81
CA GLU A 15 12.49 6.97 -2.12
C GLU A 15 11.84 6.10 -3.20
N LEU A 16 11.03 5.12 -2.82
CA LEU A 16 10.31 4.28 -3.79
C LEU A 16 9.19 5.06 -4.46
N GLU A 17 8.96 4.75 -5.73
CA GLU A 17 7.69 5.05 -6.40
C GLU A 17 6.65 3.98 -5.99
N ASP A 18 5.39 4.35 -5.79
CA ASP A 18 4.34 3.37 -5.48
C ASP A 18 4.12 2.47 -6.71
N GLY A 19 3.95 1.16 -6.53
CA GLY A 19 3.73 0.25 -7.66
C GLY A 19 2.54 0.64 -8.54
N ALA A 20 1.48 1.21 -7.95
CA ALA A 20 0.32 1.70 -8.70
C ALA A 20 0.64 2.94 -9.55
N LEU A 21 1.58 3.79 -9.11
CA LEU A 21 2.08 4.93 -9.88
C LEU A 21 3.11 4.45 -10.91
N ALA A 22 4.08 3.63 -10.51
CA ALA A 22 5.16 3.15 -11.35
C ALA A 22 4.65 2.39 -12.59
N SER A 23 3.54 1.66 -12.46
CA SER A 23 2.94 0.94 -13.59
C SER A 23 1.83 1.70 -14.31
N MET A 24 1.43 2.88 -13.83
CA MET A 24 0.34 3.67 -14.39
C MET A 24 0.60 4.08 -15.86
N PRO A 25 -0.45 4.16 -16.70
CA PRO A 25 -0.36 4.71 -18.06
C PRO A 25 0.31 6.08 -18.12
N LYS A 26 1.05 6.36 -19.20
CA LYS A 26 1.84 7.61 -19.33
C LYS A 26 1.00 8.87 -19.17
N ASP A 27 -0.16 8.93 -19.81
CA ASP A 27 -1.04 10.10 -19.77
C ASP A 27 -1.58 10.34 -18.36
N LEU A 28 -1.94 9.26 -17.65
CA LEU A 28 -2.39 9.33 -16.26
C LEU A 28 -1.26 9.71 -15.31
N LYS A 29 -0.02 9.24 -15.56
CA LYS A 29 1.17 9.67 -14.80
C LYS A 29 1.40 11.18 -14.92
N TYR A 30 1.24 11.73 -16.12
CA TYR A 30 1.39 13.17 -16.33
C TYR A 30 0.36 13.96 -15.50
N VAL A 31 -0.91 13.53 -15.53
CA VAL A 31 -1.97 14.13 -14.71
C VAL A 31 -1.67 13.95 -13.20
N ALA A 32 -1.13 12.80 -12.77
CA ALA A 32 -0.76 12.55 -11.38
C ALA A 32 0.31 13.53 -10.88
N VAL A 33 1.32 13.81 -11.70
CA VAL A 33 2.38 14.79 -11.41
C VAL A 33 1.79 16.21 -11.29
N GLN A 34 0.86 16.58 -12.17
CA GLN A 34 0.18 17.88 -12.07
C GLN A 34 -0.60 18.02 -10.76
N ILE A 35 -1.40 17.01 -10.40
CA ILE A 35 -2.15 17.01 -9.14
C ILE A 35 -1.20 17.16 -7.96
N LYS A 36 -0.11 16.36 -7.93
CA LYS A 36 0.89 16.42 -6.87
C LYS A 36 1.49 17.82 -6.74
N SER A 37 1.91 18.42 -7.87
CA SER A 37 2.49 19.77 -7.90
C SER A 37 1.54 20.84 -7.37
N ILE A 38 0.27 20.81 -7.78
CA ILE A 38 -0.76 21.74 -7.29
C ILE A 38 -0.98 21.54 -5.78
N ILE A 39 -1.17 20.31 -5.32
CA ILE A 39 -1.39 20.04 -3.90
C ILE A 39 -0.17 20.48 -3.08
N GLU A 40 1.05 20.19 -3.51
CA GLU A 40 2.27 20.58 -2.79
C GLU A 40 2.41 22.10 -2.66
N SER A 41 2.07 22.83 -3.72
CA SER A 41 2.14 24.29 -3.80
C SER A 41 1.09 24.97 -2.91
N TYR A 42 -0.12 24.41 -2.86
CA TYR A 42 -1.28 25.04 -2.21
C TYR A 42 -1.78 24.32 -0.95
N LYS A 43 -1.03 23.35 -0.40
CA LYS A 43 -1.44 22.58 0.80
C LYS A 43 -1.79 23.41 2.03
N ASN A 44 -1.23 24.61 2.14
CA ASN A 44 -1.45 25.55 3.23
C ASN A 44 -2.52 26.60 2.91
N SER A 45 -3.07 26.59 1.69
CA SER A 45 -4.10 27.51 1.22
C SER A 45 -5.49 27.00 1.59
N ASP A 46 -6.50 27.83 1.39
CA ASP A 46 -7.89 27.41 1.52
C ASP A 46 -8.26 26.38 0.46
N ILE A 47 -9.29 25.58 0.75
CA ILE A 47 -9.72 24.50 -0.16
C ILE A 47 -10.21 25.04 -1.50
N SER A 48 -10.77 26.25 -1.55
CA SER A 48 -11.30 26.84 -2.78
C SER A 48 -10.16 27.18 -3.75
N THR A 49 -9.05 27.69 -3.26
CA THR A 49 -7.82 27.88 -4.05
C THR A 49 -7.34 26.57 -4.68
N ILE A 50 -7.31 25.47 -3.91
CA ILE A 50 -6.92 24.15 -4.45
C ILE A 50 -7.91 23.68 -5.51
N ILE A 51 -9.23 23.81 -5.25
CA ILE A 51 -10.28 23.41 -6.20
C ILE A 51 -10.13 24.18 -7.52
N ASN A 52 -9.94 25.50 -7.47
CA ASN A 52 -9.79 26.34 -8.67
C ASN A 52 -8.56 25.96 -9.50
N ASN A 53 -7.48 25.53 -8.86
CA ASN A 53 -6.28 25.07 -9.57
C ASN A 53 -6.48 23.66 -10.16
N LEU A 54 -7.10 22.74 -9.40
CA LEU A 54 -7.37 21.38 -9.86
C LEU A 54 -8.43 21.32 -10.97
N SER A 55 -9.39 22.24 -11.00
CA SER A 55 -10.43 22.28 -12.05
C SER A 55 -9.88 22.51 -13.46
N ASN A 56 -8.65 23.03 -13.58
CA ASN A 56 -7.96 23.23 -14.85
C ASN A 56 -7.25 21.96 -15.35
N ILE A 57 -7.10 20.94 -14.51
CA ILE A 57 -6.52 19.65 -14.90
C ILE A 57 -7.59 18.84 -15.64
N LYS A 58 -7.37 18.65 -16.95
CA LYS A 58 -8.15 17.69 -17.74
C LYS A 58 -7.87 16.27 -17.22
N ASN A 59 -8.91 15.42 -17.21
CA ASN A 59 -8.78 13.98 -16.91
C ASN A 59 -8.40 13.63 -15.46
N ILE A 60 -8.58 14.55 -14.49
CA ILE A 60 -8.39 14.24 -13.06
C ILE A 60 -9.25 13.05 -12.60
N GLU A 61 -10.46 12.92 -13.15
CA GLU A 61 -11.38 11.83 -12.84
C GLU A 61 -10.91 10.48 -13.36
N ASP A 62 -10.17 10.46 -14.48
CA ASP A 62 -9.70 9.22 -15.09
C ASP A 62 -8.65 8.52 -14.21
N ILE A 63 -7.82 9.29 -13.49
CA ILE A 63 -6.94 8.73 -12.46
C ILE A 63 -7.74 8.06 -11.35
N ILE A 64 -8.79 8.71 -10.87
CA ILE A 64 -9.59 8.20 -9.76
C ILE A 64 -10.30 6.92 -10.17
N VAL A 65 -10.84 6.90 -11.39
CA VAL A 65 -11.44 5.72 -12.00
C VAL A 65 -10.43 4.59 -12.17
N TYR A 66 -9.23 4.87 -12.72
CA TYR A 66 -8.15 3.89 -12.86
C TYR A 66 -7.79 3.26 -11.52
N ILE A 67 -7.55 4.08 -10.49
CA ILE A 67 -7.20 3.60 -9.14
C ILE A 67 -8.38 2.87 -8.49
N THR A 68 -9.61 3.29 -8.74
CA THR A 68 -10.84 2.61 -8.27
C THR A 68 -10.91 1.18 -8.83
N ILE A 69 -10.76 1.02 -10.14
CA ILE A 69 -10.80 -0.30 -10.79
C ILE A 69 -9.63 -1.16 -10.29
N LEU A 70 -8.41 -0.63 -10.30
CA LEU A 70 -7.22 -1.35 -9.83
C LEU A 70 -7.38 -1.81 -8.38
N SER A 71 -7.91 -0.97 -7.50
CA SER A 71 -8.16 -1.29 -6.10
C SER A 71 -9.27 -2.32 -5.93
N TYR A 72 -10.35 -2.19 -6.70
CA TYR A 72 -11.44 -3.17 -6.73
C TYR A 72 -10.91 -4.56 -7.12
N LEU A 73 -10.08 -4.63 -8.17
CA LEU A 73 -9.47 -5.88 -8.63
C LEU A 73 -8.48 -6.44 -7.60
N ALA A 74 -7.65 -5.59 -7.00
CA ALA A 74 -6.73 -6.00 -5.94
C ALA A 74 -7.46 -6.53 -4.69
N GLY A 75 -8.71 -6.09 -4.46
CA GLY A 75 -9.53 -6.51 -3.34
C GLY A 75 -10.42 -7.72 -3.60
N ASN A 76 -10.85 -7.95 -4.84
CA ASN A 76 -11.81 -9.02 -5.18
C ASN A 76 -11.20 -10.18 -5.96
N ASN A 77 -9.96 -10.08 -6.44
CA ASN A 77 -9.34 -11.12 -7.25
C ASN A 77 -8.36 -12.01 -6.46
N SER A 78 -8.30 -13.29 -6.83
CA SER A 78 -7.31 -14.27 -6.38
C SER A 78 -5.97 -14.18 -7.13
N VAL A 79 -5.91 -13.44 -8.25
CA VAL A 79 -4.68 -13.23 -9.03
C VAL A 79 -3.59 -12.53 -8.19
N ARG A 80 -2.34 -12.97 -8.34
CA ARG A 80 -1.18 -12.36 -7.66
C ARG A 80 -1.08 -10.87 -8.02
N SER A 81 -0.89 -10.01 -7.02
CA SER A 81 -0.77 -8.56 -7.18
C SER A 81 0.25 -8.14 -8.23
N ASP A 82 1.33 -8.90 -8.38
CA ASP A 82 2.41 -8.61 -9.33
C ASP A 82 1.95 -8.72 -10.79
N THR A 83 1.07 -9.69 -11.08
CA THR A 83 0.46 -9.85 -12.41
C THR A 83 -0.54 -8.72 -12.66
N LEU A 84 -1.26 -8.29 -11.63
CA LEU A 84 -2.22 -7.19 -11.75
C LEU A 84 -1.51 -5.87 -12.12
N PHE A 85 -0.40 -5.52 -11.44
CA PHE A 85 0.34 -4.30 -11.75
C PHE A 85 1.09 -4.33 -13.10
N ASP A 86 1.30 -5.50 -13.70
CA ASP A 86 1.94 -5.64 -15.02
C ASP A 86 0.94 -5.67 -16.19
N VAL A 87 -0.18 -6.39 -16.03
CA VAL A 87 -1.15 -6.60 -17.12
C VAL A 87 -2.19 -5.50 -17.17
N PHE A 88 -2.76 -5.11 -16.02
CA PHE A 88 -3.86 -4.14 -15.97
C PHE A 88 -3.53 -2.80 -16.66
N PRO A 89 -2.37 -2.16 -16.42
CA PRO A 89 -2.11 -0.85 -17.01
C PRO A 89 -2.00 -0.91 -18.53
N ARG A 90 -1.35 -1.95 -19.08
CA ARG A 90 -1.22 -2.16 -20.52
C ARG A 90 -2.56 -2.37 -21.21
N GLU A 91 -3.46 -3.10 -20.57
CA GLU A 91 -4.81 -3.32 -21.10
C GLU A 91 -5.70 -2.09 -20.93
N TYR A 92 -5.49 -1.31 -19.86
CA TYR A 92 -6.21 -0.06 -19.63
C TYR A 92 -5.83 1.00 -20.67
N GLU A 93 -4.56 1.12 -21.08
CA GLU A 93 -4.12 2.05 -22.14
C GLU A 93 -4.82 1.83 -23.48
N LYS A 94 -5.27 0.60 -23.76
CA LYS A 94 -5.99 0.26 -24.98
C LYS A 94 -7.47 0.68 -24.96
N LEU A 95 -7.95 1.21 -23.82
CA LEU A 95 -9.32 1.65 -23.67
C LEU A 95 -9.51 3.08 -24.15
N ASP A 96 -10.30 3.25 -25.20
CA ASP A 96 -10.79 4.56 -25.62
C ASP A 96 -12.08 4.95 -24.88
N GLY A 97 -12.03 5.02 -23.56
CA GLY A 97 -13.19 5.29 -22.69
C GLY A 97 -13.92 4.05 -22.16
N LEU A 98 -14.86 4.26 -21.22
CA LEU A 98 -15.47 3.20 -20.42
C LEU A 98 -16.87 2.81 -20.89
N SER A 99 -17.04 1.54 -21.29
CA SER A 99 -18.33 0.89 -21.53
C SER A 99 -18.29 -0.54 -21.01
N ALA A 100 -19.46 -1.19 -20.85
CA ALA A 100 -19.53 -2.56 -20.35
C ALA A 100 -18.76 -3.57 -21.22
N SER A 101 -18.84 -3.43 -22.55
CA SER A 101 -18.13 -4.31 -23.50
C SER A 101 -16.61 -4.12 -23.43
N ARG A 102 -16.15 -2.89 -23.23
CA ARG A 102 -14.73 -2.55 -23.08
C ARG A 102 -14.17 -2.99 -21.73
N LEU A 103 -14.92 -2.79 -20.65
CA LEU A 103 -14.59 -3.32 -19.33
C LEU A 103 -14.50 -4.85 -19.36
N ARG A 104 -15.42 -5.53 -20.06
CA ARG A 104 -15.32 -6.98 -20.26
C ARG A 104 -14.00 -7.38 -20.90
N ARG A 105 -13.61 -6.72 -21.99
CA ARG A 105 -12.33 -7.00 -22.67
C ARG A 105 -11.14 -6.77 -21.75
N LEU A 106 -11.10 -5.63 -21.05
CA LEU A 106 -10.08 -5.32 -20.05
C LEU A 106 -9.98 -6.42 -18.99
N LEU A 107 -11.11 -6.83 -18.40
CA LEU A 107 -11.11 -7.83 -17.33
C LEU A 107 -10.74 -9.22 -17.83
N ILE A 108 -11.20 -9.65 -19.01
CA ILE A 108 -10.78 -10.92 -19.61
C ILE A 108 -9.27 -10.92 -19.85
N ASN A 109 -8.73 -9.84 -20.42
CA ASN A 109 -7.31 -9.76 -20.71
C ASN A 109 -6.45 -9.66 -19.44
N THR A 110 -6.99 -9.05 -18.37
CA THR A 110 -6.26 -8.88 -17.10
C THR A 110 -6.35 -10.10 -16.19
N LEU A 111 -7.53 -10.74 -16.11
CA LEU A 111 -7.81 -11.80 -15.13
C LEU A 111 -7.88 -13.20 -15.76
N GLY A 112 -7.89 -13.31 -17.08
CA GLY A 112 -8.35 -14.50 -17.79
C GLY A 112 -9.88 -14.60 -17.79
N ASN A 113 -10.41 -15.66 -18.40
CA ASN A 113 -11.85 -15.93 -18.39
C ASN A 113 -12.24 -16.56 -17.05
N ILE A 114 -12.94 -15.81 -16.20
CA ILE A 114 -13.43 -16.27 -14.89
C ILE A 114 -14.95 -16.14 -14.82
N ASP A 115 -15.61 -17.05 -14.10
CA ASP A 115 -17.09 -17.11 -14.05
C ASP A 115 -17.70 -15.83 -13.47
N SER A 116 -16.96 -15.13 -12.60
CA SER A 116 -17.40 -13.90 -11.93
C SER A 116 -17.20 -12.61 -12.73
N ILE A 117 -16.70 -12.65 -13.98
CA ILE A 117 -16.41 -11.43 -14.77
C ILE A 117 -17.62 -10.50 -14.86
N ASN A 118 -18.80 -11.04 -15.17
CA ASN A 118 -20.01 -10.23 -15.33
C ASN A 118 -20.38 -9.50 -14.02
N ILE A 119 -20.17 -10.15 -12.88
CA ILE A 119 -20.42 -9.55 -11.56
C ILE A 119 -19.45 -8.38 -11.34
N TYR A 120 -18.17 -8.56 -11.67
CA TYR A 120 -17.17 -7.51 -11.53
C TYR A 120 -17.45 -6.32 -12.44
N ILE A 121 -17.82 -6.55 -13.70
CA ILE A 121 -18.21 -5.48 -14.64
C ILE A 121 -19.37 -4.68 -14.06
N ASN A 122 -20.44 -5.36 -13.65
CA ASN A 122 -21.64 -4.70 -13.12
C ASN A 122 -21.33 -3.87 -11.87
N ASN A 123 -20.50 -4.38 -10.96
CA ASN A 123 -20.11 -3.65 -9.77
C ASN A 123 -19.23 -2.43 -10.12
N ILE A 124 -18.24 -2.60 -11.00
CA ILE A 124 -17.38 -1.50 -11.45
C ILE A 124 -18.20 -0.39 -12.11
N ILE A 125 -19.14 -0.73 -13.00
CA ILE A 125 -20.02 0.24 -13.65
C ILE A 125 -20.86 0.97 -12.62
N LYS A 126 -21.54 0.24 -11.71
CA LYS A 126 -22.34 0.84 -10.65
C LYS A 126 -21.51 1.80 -9.78
N THR A 127 -20.30 1.40 -9.40
CA THR A 127 -19.38 2.24 -8.65
C THR A 127 -19.00 3.50 -9.44
N ILE A 128 -18.62 3.37 -10.72
CA ILE A 128 -18.23 4.51 -11.56
C ILE A 128 -19.42 5.46 -11.80
N GLU A 129 -20.62 4.95 -12.07
CA GLU A 129 -21.83 5.75 -12.26
C GLU A 129 -22.22 6.49 -10.97
N PHE A 130 -22.20 5.79 -9.84
CA PHE A 130 -22.43 6.40 -8.53
C PHE A 130 -21.44 7.52 -8.24
N LEU A 131 -20.16 7.24 -8.50
CA LEU A 131 -19.08 8.20 -8.39
C LEU A 131 -19.39 9.42 -9.28
N LYS A 132 -19.64 9.23 -10.58
CA LYS A 132 -19.89 10.33 -11.54
C LYS A 132 -21.09 11.21 -11.17
N ASN A 133 -22.13 10.62 -10.58
CA ASN A 133 -23.34 11.34 -10.16
C ASN A 133 -23.11 12.29 -8.98
N LYS A 134 -22.07 12.07 -8.17
CA LYS A 134 -21.64 13.04 -7.16
C LYS A 134 -20.70 14.04 -7.83
N LYS A 135 -21.20 15.22 -8.18
CA LYS A 135 -20.47 16.36 -8.77
C LYS A 135 -18.99 16.43 -8.29
N GLY A 136 -18.09 15.85 -9.09
CA GLY A 136 -16.62 15.75 -8.90
C GLY A 136 -16.11 14.60 -8.02
N LEU A 137 -15.53 13.52 -8.59
CA LEU A 137 -14.94 12.43 -7.77
C LEU A 137 -13.72 12.93 -7.01
N TYR A 138 -12.94 13.78 -7.66
CA TYR A 138 -11.79 14.39 -7.01
C TYR A 138 -12.21 15.28 -5.84
N LEU A 139 -13.38 15.92 -5.89
CA LEU A 139 -13.92 16.72 -4.79
C LEU A 139 -14.31 15.84 -3.60
N TRP A 140 -14.80 14.62 -3.84
CA TRP A 140 -15.05 13.66 -2.77
C TRP A 140 -13.76 13.35 -2.00
N ILE A 141 -12.68 13.00 -2.70
CA ILE A 141 -11.38 12.70 -2.06
C ILE A 141 -10.78 13.95 -1.41
N LEU A 142 -10.82 15.09 -2.09
CA LEU A 142 -10.22 16.36 -1.64
C LEU A 142 -10.83 16.88 -0.33
N ARG A 143 -12.11 16.59 -0.08
CA ARG A 143 -12.83 17.04 1.12
C ARG A 143 -12.53 16.18 2.34
N GLU A 144 -11.93 15.02 2.17
CA GLU A 144 -11.64 14.12 3.28
C GLU A 144 -10.63 14.70 4.26
N LYS A 145 -10.97 14.65 5.54
CA LYS A 145 -10.16 15.19 6.64
C LYS A 145 -9.69 14.13 7.62
N ARG A 146 -10.35 12.97 7.62
CA ARG A 146 -10.13 11.91 8.60
C ARG A 146 -9.96 10.58 7.91
N LEU A 147 -8.92 9.84 8.29
CA LEU A 147 -8.59 8.58 7.62
C LEU A 147 -9.66 7.50 7.85
N ASP A 148 -10.26 7.45 9.04
CA ASP A 148 -11.30 6.48 9.38
C ASP A 148 -12.58 6.69 8.57
N ARG A 149 -12.98 7.95 8.37
CA ARG A 149 -14.08 8.30 7.49
C ARG A 149 -13.76 7.94 6.03
N PHE A 150 -12.58 8.30 5.55
CA PHE A 150 -12.21 8.00 4.17
C PHE A 150 -12.16 6.49 3.91
N GLU A 151 -11.62 5.70 4.84
CA GLU A 151 -11.64 4.22 4.77
C GLU A 151 -13.08 3.68 4.69
N LYS A 152 -13.99 4.22 5.51
CA LYS A 152 -15.40 3.83 5.50
C LYS A 152 -16.06 4.16 4.16
N ASP A 153 -15.89 5.36 3.65
CA ASP A 153 -16.44 5.80 2.37
C ASP A 153 -15.93 4.94 1.21
N VAL A 154 -14.63 4.63 1.20
CA VAL A 154 -14.02 3.73 0.20
C VAL A 154 -14.62 2.33 0.30
N ARG A 155 -14.78 1.79 1.51
CA ARG A 155 -15.39 0.47 1.73
C ARG A 155 -16.84 0.43 1.27
N GLU A 156 -17.60 1.48 1.53
CA GLU A 156 -18.99 1.61 1.11
C GLU A 156 -19.11 1.71 -0.42
N PHE A 157 -18.42 2.67 -1.04
CA PHE A 157 -18.64 3.02 -2.45
C PHE A 157 -17.93 2.09 -3.44
N ILE A 158 -16.73 1.60 -3.10
CA ILE A 158 -15.95 0.74 -4.00
C ILE A 158 -16.22 -0.74 -3.71
N PHE A 159 -16.42 -1.11 -2.44
CA PHE A 159 -16.52 -2.51 -2.04
C PHE A 159 -17.91 -2.93 -1.54
N GLY A 160 -18.91 -2.05 -1.57
CA GLY A 160 -20.28 -2.37 -1.18
C GLY A 160 -20.39 -2.87 0.27
N ASN A 161 -19.61 -2.31 1.19
CA ASN A 161 -19.49 -2.74 2.59
C ASN A 161 -18.92 -4.16 2.79
N SER A 162 -18.30 -4.75 1.77
CA SER A 162 -17.64 -6.05 1.89
C SER A 162 -16.49 -6.01 2.91
N GLY A 163 -16.30 -7.14 3.59
CA GLY A 163 -15.23 -7.36 4.55
C GLY A 163 -14.19 -8.37 4.06
N GLY A 164 -13.14 -8.56 4.86
CA GLY A 164 -12.14 -9.60 4.65
C GLY A 164 -10.78 -9.09 4.20
N TYR A 165 -9.78 -9.97 4.32
CA TYR A 165 -8.37 -9.60 4.13
C TYR A 165 -8.04 -9.13 2.71
N SER A 166 -8.70 -9.71 1.70
CA SER A 166 -8.52 -9.30 0.31
C SER A 166 -9.08 -7.91 0.08
N VAL A 167 -10.32 -7.65 0.48
CA VAL A 167 -10.96 -6.33 0.40
C VAL A 167 -10.14 -5.26 1.14
N ASP A 168 -9.64 -5.56 2.34
CA ASP A 168 -8.77 -4.66 3.09
C ASP A 168 -7.48 -4.30 2.34
N ARG A 169 -6.95 -5.18 1.48
CA ARG A 169 -5.81 -4.88 0.60
C ARG A 169 -6.20 -3.88 -0.48
N GLY A 170 -7.34 -4.08 -1.13
CA GLY A 170 -7.87 -3.16 -2.14
C GLY A 170 -8.13 -1.76 -1.57
N ILE A 171 -8.79 -1.68 -0.41
CA ILE A 171 -9.03 -0.42 0.30
C ILE A 171 -7.71 0.30 0.61
N LYS A 172 -6.71 -0.43 1.11
CA LYS A 172 -5.40 0.16 1.42
C LYS A 172 -4.64 0.64 0.20
N LEU A 173 -4.77 -0.05 -0.93
CA LEU A 173 -4.19 0.40 -2.19
C LEU A 173 -4.78 1.77 -2.57
N PHE A 174 -6.11 1.87 -2.55
CA PHE A 174 -6.81 3.12 -2.84
C PHE A 174 -6.38 4.25 -1.90
N LEU A 175 -6.48 4.02 -0.58
CA LEU A 175 -6.13 5.01 0.43
C LEU A 175 -4.68 5.46 0.28
N ARG A 176 -3.72 4.53 0.20
CA ARG A 176 -2.28 4.84 0.15
C ARG A 176 -1.92 5.72 -1.03
N VAL A 177 -2.52 5.49 -2.20
CA VAL A 177 -2.28 6.32 -3.39
C VAL A 177 -2.69 7.77 -3.14
N PHE A 178 -3.79 8.00 -2.43
CA PHE A 178 -4.36 9.35 -2.24
C PHE A 178 -3.94 10.07 -0.95
N ILE A 179 -3.40 9.36 0.04
CA ILE A 179 -2.96 9.93 1.34
C ILE A 179 -1.44 9.98 1.50
N ASP A 180 -0.65 9.32 0.65
CA ASP A 180 0.81 9.39 0.72
C ASP A 180 1.32 10.63 -0.03
N LYS A 181 2.10 11.48 0.65
CA LYS A 181 2.76 12.66 0.08
C LYS A 181 3.66 12.33 -1.12
N ASN A 182 4.20 11.10 -1.17
CA ASN A 182 5.07 10.68 -2.25
C ASN A 182 4.31 10.16 -3.49
N SER A 183 2.98 9.97 -3.38
CA SER A 183 2.08 9.45 -4.41
C SER A 183 1.25 10.58 -5.05
N ILE A 184 -0.09 10.49 -5.02
CA ILE A 184 -1.02 11.50 -5.55
C ILE A 184 -1.81 12.06 -4.36
N PRO A 185 -1.28 13.02 -3.57
CA PRO A 185 -1.81 13.39 -2.25
C PRO A 185 -3.13 14.19 -2.30
N LEU A 186 -4.10 13.76 -3.09
CA LEU A 186 -5.38 14.42 -3.31
C LEU A 186 -6.20 14.54 -2.02
N ALA A 187 -6.11 13.56 -1.11
CA ALA A 187 -6.65 13.68 0.25
C ALA A 187 -5.68 14.47 1.15
N TYR A 188 -5.33 15.69 0.74
CA TYR A 188 -4.20 16.46 1.27
C TYR A 188 -4.32 16.76 2.77
N LYS A 189 -5.53 16.98 3.30
CA LYS A 189 -5.77 17.21 4.73
C LYS A 189 -5.41 16.00 5.59
N ILE A 190 -5.44 14.81 5.01
CA ILE A 190 -4.92 13.59 5.63
C ILE A 190 -3.41 13.53 5.36
N ALA A 191 -2.97 13.65 4.11
CA ALA A 191 -1.57 13.46 3.70
C ALA A 191 -0.56 14.35 4.44
N TYR A 192 -0.94 15.60 4.74
CA TYR A 192 -0.10 16.56 5.44
C TYR A 192 -0.40 16.67 6.94
N ASN A 193 -1.33 15.88 7.46
CA ASN A 193 -1.62 15.78 8.88
C ASN A 193 -0.97 14.53 9.48
N LYS A 194 0.16 14.71 10.17
CA LYS A 194 0.90 13.61 10.81
C LYS A 194 0.04 12.77 11.75
N ASN A 195 -0.93 13.37 12.44
CA ASN A 195 -1.82 12.65 13.37
C ASN A 195 -2.81 11.75 12.61
N GLU A 196 -3.28 12.16 11.43
CA GLU A 196 -4.15 11.34 10.59
C GLU A 196 -3.37 10.26 9.85
N VAL A 197 -2.21 10.56 9.28
CA VAL A 197 -1.34 9.56 8.63
C VAL A 197 -0.96 8.44 9.61
N ARG A 198 -0.69 8.78 10.88
CA ARG A 198 -0.38 7.80 11.93
C ARG A 198 -1.52 6.81 12.21
N LYS A 199 -2.76 7.11 11.84
CA LYS A 199 -3.89 6.18 11.96
C LYS A 199 -3.86 5.09 10.88
N TYR A 200 -2.99 5.21 9.87
CA TYR A 200 -2.88 4.22 8.80
C TYR A 200 -2.56 2.84 9.36
N ARG A 201 -3.50 1.92 9.17
CA ARG A 201 -3.38 0.57 9.68
C ARG A 201 -2.47 -0.25 8.79
N VAL A 202 -1.20 -0.40 9.18
CA VAL A 202 -0.25 -1.30 8.52
C VAL A 202 -0.84 -2.70 8.39
N HIS A 203 -0.82 -3.23 7.17
CA HIS A 203 -1.28 -4.55 6.80
C HIS A 203 -0.42 -5.64 7.45
N GLY A 204 0.90 -5.49 7.38
CA GLY A 204 1.82 -6.48 7.91
C GLY A 204 1.66 -7.81 7.18
N ASP A 205 1.83 -7.78 5.86
CA ASP A 205 1.89 -8.99 5.03
C ASP A 205 3.17 -9.79 5.31
N PHE A 206 3.32 -10.90 4.59
CA PHE A 206 4.47 -11.78 4.67
C PHE A 206 5.80 -11.02 4.50
N TYR A 207 5.95 -10.20 3.45
CA TYR A 207 7.21 -9.52 3.14
C TYR A 207 7.54 -8.42 4.16
N THR A 208 6.55 -7.61 4.53
CA THR A 208 6.66 -6.58 5.57
C THR A 208 7.06 -7.21 6.90
N THR A 209 6.42 -8.32 7.26
CA THR A 209 6.73 -9.07 8.49
C THR A 209 8.12 -9.69 8.44
N LEU A 210 8.48 -10.30 7.31
CA LEU A 210 9.79 -10.90 7.11
C LEU A 210 10.91 -9.86 7.30
N THR A 211 10.80 -8.70 6.67
CA THR A 211 11.76 -7.59 6.85
C THR A 211 11.79 -7.12 8.30
N THR A 212 10.63 -6.88 8.91
CA THR A 212 10.55 -6.40 10.30
C THR A 212 11.26 -7.36 11.25
N MET A 213 11.00 -8.66 11.13
CA MET A 213 11.61 -9.68 11.98
C MET A 213 13.10 -9.87 11.69
N ARG A 214 13.49 -10.05 10.42
CA ARG A 214 14.88 -10.35 10.05
C ARG A 214 15.84 -9.17 10.27
N SER A 215 15.33 -7.95 10.23
CA SER A 215 16.13 -6.74 10.44
C SER A 215 16.39 -6.39 11.89
N GLY A 216 15.62 -6.95 12.84
CA GLY A 216 15.68 -6.56 14.26
C GLY A 216 14.94 -5.26 14.57
N SER A 217 14.17 -4.71 13.63
CA SER A 217 13.39 -3.46 13.82
C SER A 217 12.39 -3.47 14.98
N PHE A 218 12.07 -4.64 15.54
CA PHE A 218 11.11 -4.83 16.61
C PHE A 218 11.72 -4.83 18.02
N GLU A 219 13.06 -4.82 18.13
CA GLU A 219 13.77 -5.12 19.39
C GLU A 219 13.51 -4.16 20.54
N ASP A 220 13.21 -2.90 20.27
CA ASP A 220 12.89 -1.88 21.27
C ASP A 220 11.38 -1.66 21.43
N VAL A 221 10.54 -2.45 20.74
CA VAL A 221 9.09 -2.40 20.94
C VAL A 221 8.76 -2.88 22.34
N ASN A 222 8.07 -2.05 23.11
CA ASN A 222 7.57 -2.41 24.42
C ASN A 222 6.21 -3.13 24.30
N SER A 223 6.24 -4.45 24.10
CA SER A 223 5.04 -5.30 24.13
C SER A 223 5.36 -6.73 24.60
N PRO A 224 4.37 -7.46 25.16
CA PRO A 224 4.55 -8.87 25.54
C PRO A 224 5.00 -9.74 24.37
N THR A 225 4.46 -9.49 23.17
CA THR A 225 4.85 -10.20 21.94
C THR A 225 6.30 -9.94 21.58
N ALA A 226 6.77 -8.68 21.67
CA ALA A 226 8.17 -8.34 21.43
C ALA A 226 9.11 -9.07 22.40
N SER A 227 8.80 -9.07 23.71
CA SER A 227 9.61 -9.79 24.71
C SER A 227 9.71 -11.28 24.41
N LYS A 228 8.58 -11.93 24.06
CA LYS A 228 8.58 -13.35 23.67
C LYS A 228 9.42 -13.61 22.43
N VAL A 229 9.30 -12.76 21.40
CA VAL A 229 10.11 -12.91 20.17
C VAL A 229 11.59 -12.68 20.47
N ARG A 230 11.96 -11.67 21.25
CA ARG A 230 13.36 -11.40 21.68
C ARG A 230 13.97 -12.61 22.40
N GLN A 231 13.25 -13.22 23.35
CA GLN A 231 13.73 -14.41 24.04
C GLN A 231 13.97 -15.58 23.09
N ARG A 232 13.06 -15.81 22.11
CA ARG A 232 13.21 -16.87 21.11
C ARG A 232 14.40 -16.60 20.17
N VAL A 233 14.60 -15.34 19.77
CA VAL A 233 15.76 -14.93 18.97
C VAL A 233 17.05 -15.13 19.75
N ALA A 234 17.11 -14.72 21.02
CA ALA A 234 18.28 -14.92 21.87
C ALA A 234 18.64 -16.40 22.03
N ARG A 235 17.66 -17.28 22.26
CA ARG A 235 17.87 -18.74 22.32
C ARG A 235 18.42 -19.30 21.00
N ALA A 236 17.87 -18.84 19.87
CA ALA A 236 18.35 -19.26 18.55
C ALA A 236 19.79 -18.80 18.27
N LEU A 237 20.14 -17.58 18.69
CA LEU A 237 21.52 -17.06 18.59
C LEU A 237 22.49 -17.85 19.46
N LEU A 238 22.11 -18.19 20.70
CA LEU A 238 22.92 -19.01 21.60
C LEU A 238 23.18 -20.40 21.02
N CYS A 239 22.13 -21.08 20.55
CA CYS A 239 22.26 -22.39 19.88
C CYS A 239 23.26 -22.31 18.71
N ARG A 240 23.13 -21.30 17.84
CA ARG A 240 23.99 -21.12 16.66
C ARG A 240 25.44 -20.80 17.01
N SER A 241 25.68 -20.07 18.10
CA SER A 241 27.04 -19.79 18.59
C SER A 241 27.78 -21.05 19.03
N ARG A 242 27.06 -22.09 19.48
CA ARG A 242 27.61 -23.38 19.90
C ARG A 242 27.93 -24.33 18.73
N LYS A 243 27.74 -23.90 17.48
CA LYS A 243 27.89 -24.70 16.25
C LYS A 243 27.03 -25.98 16.22
N GLU A 244 25.95 -26.00 17.01
CA GLU A 244 24.97 -27.09 17.02
C GLU A 244 24.04 -27.00 15.78
N ARG A 245 23.39 -28.13 15.44
CA ARG A 245 22.35 -28.16 14.41
C ARG A 245 21.08 -27.49 14.98
N CYS A 246 20.86 -26.23 14.64
CA CYS A 246 19.75 -25.43 15.16
C CYS A 246 18.69 -25.18 14.09
N ASP A 247 17.45 -25.56 14.39
CA ASP A 247 16.31 -25.31 13.50
C ASP A 247 16.07 -23.80 13.28
N PRO A 248 15.52 -23.41 12.11
CA PRO A 248 15.06 -22.05 11.88
C PRO A 248 13.98 -21.63 12.88
N LEU A 249 14.01 -20.35 13.26
CA LEU A 249 13.01 -19.80 14.16
C LEU A 249 11.71 -19.52 13.39
N GLN A 250 10.73 -20.40 13.53
CA GLN A 250 9.43 -20.25 12.88
C GLN A 250 8.50 -19.29 13.64
N ILE A 251 7.99 -18.29 12.93
CA ILE A 251 7.09 -17.26 13.45
C ILE A 251 5.82 -17.24 12.60
N ARG A 252 4.65 -17.39 13.23
CA ARG A 252 3.37 -17.30 12.54
C ARG A 252 3.04 -15.83 12.25
N LEU A 253 2.69 -15.50 11.01
CA LEU A 253 2.34 -14.14 10.57
C LEU A 253 1.28 -13.50 11.48
N LYS A 254 0.22 -14.26 11.78
CA LYS A 254 -0.89 -13.80 12.63
C LYS A 254 -0.45 -13.44 14.05
N SER A 255 0.57 -14.10 14.60
CA SER A 255 0.99 -13.88 16.00
C SER A 255 1.87 -12.64 16.18
N VAL A 256 2.52 -12.16 15.12
CA VAL A 256 3.42 -10.99 15.17
C VAL A 256 2.91 -9.77 14.42
N ARG A 257 1.74 -9.84 13.77
CA ARG A 257 1.17 -8.69 13.05
C ARG A 257 1.01 -7.44 13.93
N GLY A 258 0.60 -7.61 15.19
CA GLY A 258 0.54 -6.50 16.16
C GLY A 258 1.91 -5.89 16.45
N LEU A 259 2.95 -6.72 16.55
CA LEU A 259 4.34 -6.28 16.74
C LEU A 259 4.86 -5.51 15.53
N VAL A 260 4.57 -5.99 14.31
CA VAL A 260 4.94 -5.30 13.06
C VAL A 260 4.30 -3.91 12.98
N ARG A 261 3.02 -3.80 13.34
CA ARG A 261 2.31 -2.51 13.42
C ARG A 261 2.97 -1.58 14.44
N ALA A 262 3.26 -2.08 15.64
CA ALA A 262 3.93 -1.29 16.67
C ALA A 262 5.29 -0.77 16.20
N ALA A 263 6.11 -1.63 15.56
CA ALA A 263 7.38 -1.21 14.97
C ALA A 263 7.18 -0.12 13.91
N ALA A 264 6.20 -0.27 13.01
CA ALA A 264 5.88 0.74 12.02
C ALA A 264 5.43 2.08 12.63
N TYR A 265 4.62 2.06 13.69
CA TYR A 265 4.19 3.29 14.37
C TYR A 265 5.34 3.99 15.10
N LEU A 266 6.27 3.24 15.69
CA LEU A 266 7.50 3.80 16.29
C LEU A 266 8.41 4.47 15.26
N SER A 267 8.24 4.17 13.97
CA SER A 267 9.00 4.82 12.89
C SER A 267 8.51 6.26 12.63
N GLY A 268 7.26 6.57 12.97
CA GLY A 268 6.66 7.90 12.80
C GLY A 268 5.88 8.10 11.51
N ASP A 269 6.18 7.34 10.46
CA ASP A 269 5.43 7.27 9.19
C ASP A 269 5.14 5.79 8.83
N PRO A 270 3.96 5.26 9.24
CA PRO A 270 3.63 3.86 9.02
C PRO A 270 3.48 3.49 7.53
N ILE A 271 3.16 4.45 6.65
CA ILE A 271 3.02 4.20 5.22
C ILE A 271 4.40 4.00 4.61
N ALA A 272 5.32 4.94 4.83
CA ALA A 272 6.69 4.82 4.35
C ALA A 272 7.37 3.56 4.87
N TYR A 273 7.17 3.24 6.16
CA TYR A 273 7.69 2.01 6.74
C TYR A 273 7.16 0.76 6.03
N GLU A 274 5.84 0.65 5.83
CA GLU A 274 5.25 -0.52 5.15
C GLU A 274 5.77 -0.67 3.72
N ARG A 275 5.84 0.44 2.97
CA ARG A 275 6.35 0.44 1.58
C ARG A 275 7.79 -0.06 1.52
N GLY A 276 8.67 0.51 2.36
CA GLY A 276 10.07 0.11 2.44
C GLY A 276 10.23 -1.35 2.88
N ALA A 277 9.51 -1.77 3.92
CA ALA A 277 9.57 -3.12 4.45
C ALA A 277 9.06 -4.16 3.44
N TYR A 278 7.98 -3.86 2.71
CA TYR A 278 7.47 -4.70 1.64
C TYR A 278 8.50 -4.87 0.51
N TYR A 279 9.05 -3.76 0.01
CA TYR A 279 10.05 -3.77 -1.06
C TYR A 279 11.30 -4.56 -0.67
N ILE A 280 11.86 -4.28 0.51
CA ILE A 280 13.01 -5.00 1.05
C ILE A 280 12.69 -6.50 1.20
N GLY A 281 11.49 -6.79 1.70
CA GLY A 281 11.02 -8.14 1.98
C GLY A 281 10.93 -8.99 0.72
N LYS A 282 10.29 -8.43 -0.31
CA LYS A 282 10.05 -9.07 -1.60
C LYS A 282 11.33 -9.23 -2.41
N ASN A 283 12.15 -8.18 -2.50
CA ASN A 283 13.29 -8.15 -3.42
C ASN A 283 14.59 -8.69 -2.83
N TYR A 284 14.75 -8.66 -1.51
CA TYR A 284 16.00 -9.02 -0.83
C TYR A 284 15.81 -10.11 0.22
N CYS A 285 14.96 -9.88 1.24
CA CYS A 285 14.87 -10.81 2.38
C CYS A 285 14.37 -12.20 1.96
N ALA A 286 13.34 -12.28 1.10
CA ALA A 286 12.80 -13.56 0.63
C ALA A 286 13.81 -14.37 -0.20
N LYS A 287 14.74 -13.68 -0.87
CA LYS A 287 15.79 -14.27 -1.72
C LYS A 287 17.15 -14.36 -1.02
N LEU A 288 17.23 -14.00 0.27
CA LEU A 288 18.46 -13.93 1.08
C LEU A 288 19.60 -13.07 0.47
N ARG A 289 19.28 -12.06 -0.35
CA ARG A 289 20.26 -11.13 -0.96
C ARG A 289 20.72 -10.06 0.04
N CYS A 290 21.37 -10.48 1.13
CA CYS A 290 21.72 -9.59 2.24
C CYS A 290 22.78 -8.55 1.86
N GLU A 291 23.71 -8.91 0.98
CA GLU A 291 24.84 -8.05 0.60
C GLU A 291 24.44 -6.90 -0.33
N GLU A 292 23.33 -7.06 -1.06
CA GLU A 292 22.77 -6.02 -1.93
C GLU A 292 21.64 -5.23 -1.26
N CYS A 293 21.25 -5.60 -0.04
CA CYS A 293 20.10 -5.03 0.64
C CYS A 293 20.37 -3.56 1.03
N PRO A 294 19.44 -2.62 0.78
CA PRO A 294 19.66 -1.19 1.07
C PRO A 294 19.84 -0.89 2.56
N ILE A 295 19.44 -1.79 3.45
CA ILE A 295 19.59 -1.65 4.91
C ILE A 295 20.70 -2.53 5.50
N ARG A 296 21.57 -3.12 4.67
CA ARG A 296 22.56 -4.14 5.08
C ARG A 296 23.46 -3.71 6.25
N ASN A 297 23.80 -2.41 6.31
CA ASN A 297 24.75 -1.85 7.28
C ASN A 297 24.16 -1.75 8.70
N VAL A 298 22.83 -1.66 8.82
CA VAL A 298 22.14 -1.51 10.11
C VAL A 298 21.33 -2.75 10.50
N CYS A 299 21.03 -3.61 9.53
CA CYS A 299 20.25 -4.82 9.70
C CYS A 299 20.96 -5.83 10.62
N LYS A 300 20.22 -6.41 11.57
CA LYS A 300 20.71 -7.51 12.42
C LYS A 300 20.95 -8.83 11.68
N LYS A 301 20.46 -8.95 10.44
CA LYS A 301 20.60 -10.14 9.58
C LYS A 301 20.14 -11.43 10.27
N TYR A 302 18.99 -11.42 10.96
CA TYR A 302 18.37 -12.63 11.52
C TYR A 302 17.77 -13.53 10.44
N THR A 303 18.60 -13.95 9.47
CA THR A 303 18.22 -14.74 8.29
C THR A 303 17.58 -16.09 8.64
N PHE A 304 17.86 -16.60 9.84
CA PHE A 304 17.29 -17.83 10.39
C PHE A 304 15.82 -17.72 10.82
N ILE A 305 15.22 -16.53 10.81
CA ILE A 305 13.79 -16.37 11.09
C ILE A 305 13.00 -16.72 9.83
N GLU A 306 12.00 -17.59 9.97
CA GLU A 306 11.04 -17.96 8.93
C GLU A 306 9.63 -17.52 9.33
N VAL A 307 8.93 -16.86 8.41
CA VAL A 307 7.53 -16.46 8.61
C VAL A 307 6.62 -17.53 7.98
N LYS A 308 5.59 -17.97 8.71
CA LYS A 308 4.57 -18.92 8.24
C LYS A 308 3.18 -18.31 8.30
#